data_AF-A0A436CCJ0-F1
#
_entry.id   AF-A0A436CCJ0-F1
#
_cell.length_a   1.000
_cell.length_b   1.000
_cell.length_c   1.000
_cell.angle_alpha   90.00
_cell.angle_beta   90.00
_cell.angle_gamma   90.00
#
_symmetry.space_group_name_H-M   'P 1'
#
loop_
_entity.id
_entity.type
_entity.pdbx_description
1 polymer ?
#
loop_
_entity_poly.entity_id
_entity_poly.type
_entity_poly.pdbx_seq_one_letter_code
_entity_poly.pdbx_strand_id
1 'polypeptide(L)'
;GEVIDAAMVDGASMLAVPLHALMAAGLWSDKRGANLLDSGAPFYDTYETSDGRHIAIGCLEPQFFAEFARLLPLDERFASGQYDKALWPPMRAAIADRIRQKPRDDWDRLFAQTDACVAPVLSLQEAKHHPHNRARNASVTAGAFERPAPAPRFSSSQPTLATMPGDEDLLPSTMLARFGFAKAEIDDLVKSGLLTDN
;
A
#
# COMPACT_ATOMS: atom_id res chain seq x y z
N GLY A 1 -31.80 10.56 11.81
CA GLY A 1 -30.44 10.78 11.29
C GLY A 1 -29.53 11.12 12.44
N GLU A 2 -28.23 11.06 12.23
CA GLU A 2 -27.21 11.33 13.26
C GLU A 2 -26.13 12.24 12.68
N VAL A 3 -25.41 12.96 13.55
CA VAL A 3 -24.25 13.77 13.17
C VAL A 3 -23.00 12.92 13.37
N ILE A 4 -22.20 12.77 12.33
CA ILE A 4 -20.92 12.05 12.37
C ILE A 4 -19.81 13.09 12.51
N ASP A 5 -19.11 13.08 13.64
CA ASP A 5 -17.83 13.78 13.81
C ASP A 5 -16.70 12.86 13.36
N ALA A 6 -16.04 13.21 12.25
CA ALA A 6 -15.02 12.39 11.60
C ALA A 6 -13.68 13.13 11.57
N ALA A 7 -13.02 13.24 12.72
CA ALA A 7 -11.73 13.90 12.83
C ALA A 7 -10.59 13.03 12.24
N MET A 8 -9.70 13.65 11.46
CA MET A 8 -8.55 12.96 10.86
C MET A 8 -7.63 12.30 11.90
N VAL A 9 -7.51 12.92 13.09
CA VAL A 9 -6.69 12.42 14.18
C VAL A 9 -7.21 11.09 14.73
N ASP A 10 -8.54 10.93 14.84
CA ASP A 10 -9.14 9.68 15.32
C ASP A 10 -8.90 8.55 14.33
N GLY A 11 -8.98 8.83 13.03
CA GLY A 11 -8.62 7.89 11.98
C GLY A 11 -7.14 7.44 12.07
N ALA A 12 -6.22 8.39 12.26
CA ALA A 12 -4.80 8.09 12.43
C ALA A 12 -4.54 7.26 13.71
N SER A 13 -5.18 7.61 14.83
CA SER A 13 -5.10 6.87 16.10
C SER A 13 -5.65 5.45 15.97
N MET A 14 -6.72 5.25 15.21
CA MET A 14 -7.28 3.92 14.95
C MET A 14 -6.33 3.02 14.15
N LEU A 15 -5.56 3.56 13.21
CA LEU A 15 -4.53 2.79 12.51
C LEU A 15 -3.37 2.37 13.44
N ALA A 16 -3.15 3.09 14.55
CA ALA A 16 -2.09 2.80 15.52
C ALA A 16 -2.48 1.76 16.60
N VAL A 17 -3.72 1.26 16.60
CA VAL A 17 -4.21 0.29 17.61
C VAL A 17 -3.28 -0.92 17.79
N PRO A 18 -2.76 -1.59 16.73
CA PRO A 18 -1.84 -2.71 16.90
C PRO A 18 -0.55 -2.33 17.64
N LEU A 19 -0.03 -1.12 17.41
CA LEU A 19 1.17 -0.63 18.09
C LEU A 19 0.91 -0.44 19.59
N HIS A 20 -0.22 0.17 19.95
CA HIS A 20 -0.62 0.32 21.35
C HIS A 20 -0.78 -1.02 22.06
N ALA A 21 -1.37 -2.02 21.40
CA ALA A 21 -1.50 -3.36 21.96
C ALA A 21 -0.13 -4.03 22.20
N LEU A 22 0.80 -3.91 21.24
CA LEU A 22 2.15 -4.47 21.38
C LEU A 22 2.98 -3.74 22.45
N MET A 23 2.83 -2.41 22.57
CA MET A 23 3.46 -1.64 23.64
C MET A 23 2.93 -2.07 25.01
N ALA A 24 1.61 -2.24 25.15
CA ALA A 24 0.98 -2.70 26.38
C ALA A 24 1.43 -4.13 26.77
N ALA A 25 1.72 -4.98 25.78
CA ALA A 25 2.28 -6.32 25.97
C ALA A 25 3.81 -6.32 26.21
N GLY A 26 4.49 -5.17 26.18
CA GLY A 26 5.95 -5.08 26.31
C GLY A 26 6.72 -5.60 25.09
N LEU A 27 6.05 -5.81 23.96
CA LEU A 27 6.62 -6.34 22.71
C LEU A 27 7.07 -5.24 21.74
N TRP A 28 6.76 -3.98 22.04
CA TRP A 28 7.10 -2.82 21.22
C TRP A 28 7.70 -1.68 22.06
N SER A 29 8.67 -0.98 21.48
CA SER A 29 9.23 0.26 22.01
C SER A 29 8.97 1.41 21.06
N ASP A 30 8.84 2.63 21.59
CA ASP A 30 8.63 3.86 20.81
C ASP A 30 9.87 4.33 20.02
N LYS A 31 10.95 3.53 20.04
CA LYS A 31 12.16 3.78 19.26
C LYS A 31 12.01 3.23 17.85
N ARG A 32 12.21 4.10 16.85
CA ARG A 32 12.22 3.74 15.43
C ARG A 32 13.28 2.69 15.11
N GLY A 33 12.89 1.62 14.41
CA GLY A 33 13.81 0.61 13.88
C GLY A 33 14.37 -0.31 14.96
N ALA A 34 13.64 -0.50 16.06
CA ALA A 34 14.05 -1.35 17.17
C ALA A 34 13.12 -2.56 17.35
N ASN A 35 12.04 -2.64 16.57
CA ASN A 35 10.96 -3.59 16.72
C ASN A 35 10.96 -4.61 15.57
N LEU A 36 10.07 -5.59 15.67
CA LEU A 36 9.98 -6.67 14.69
C LEU A 36 9.45 -6.18 13.33
N LEU A 37 8.55 -5.19 13.32
CA LEU A 37 7.77 -4.78 12.14
C LEU A 37 8.06 -3.35 11.67
N ASP A 38 9.19 -2.75 12.08
CA ASP A 38 9.58 -1.37 11.76
C ASP A 38 11.01 -1.26 11.20
N SER A 39 11.48 -2.29 10.50
CA SER A 39 12.86 -2.45 10.02
C SER A 39 13.90 -2.77 11.11
N GLY A 40 13.50 -3.01 12.37
CA GLY A 40 14.45 -3.42 13.41
C GLY A 40 15.00 -4.84 13.24
N ALA A 41 14.17 -5.78 12.78
CA ALA A 41 14.59 -7.15 12.49
C ALA A 41 15.25 -7.29 11.10
N PRO A 42 16.40 -7.98 10.96
CA PRO A 42 17.08 -8.14 9.66
C PRO A 42 16.31 -8.94 8.61
N PHE A 43 15.37 -9.77 9.04
CA PHE A 43 14.50 -10.58 8.20
C PHE A 43 13.12 -9.93 7.97
N TYR A 44 12.97 -8.66 8.36
CA TYR A 44 11.80 -7.82 8.11
C TYR A 44 12.25 -6.40 7.76
N ASP A 45 12.83 -6.22 6.57
CA ASP A 45 13.38 -4.94 6.12
C ASP A 45 13.54 -4.88 4.59
N THR A 46 13.92 -3.71 4.09
CA THR A 46 14.30 -3.48 2.69
C THR A 46 15.82 -3.39 2.53
N TYR A 47 16.34 -3.98 1.45
CA TYR A 47 17.77 -4.02 1.16
C TYR A 47 18.05 -3.56 -0.27
N GLU A 48 19.07 -2.70 -0.41
CA GLU A 48 19.55 -2.21 -1.71
C GLU A 48 20.30 -3.30 -2.48
N THR A 49 20.03 -3.40 -3.78
CA THR A 49 20.59 -4.37 -4.73
C THR A 49 21.72 -3.74 -5.55
N SER A 50 22.43 -4.53 -6.37
CA SER A 50 23.63 -4.04 -7.09
C SER A 50 23.35 -2.90 -8.09
N ASP A 51 22.09 -2.74 -8.49
CA ASP A 51 21.60 -1.73 -9.44
C ASP A 51 20.93 -0.52 -8.74
N GLY A 52 21.12 -0.37 -7.42
CA GLY A 52 20.55 0.73 -6.62
C GLY A 52 19.03 0.63 -6.39
N ARG A 53 18.42 -0.47 -6.84
CA ARG A 53 17.02 -0.81 -6.55
C ARG A 53 16.94 -1.56 -5.22
N HIS A 54 15.75 -1.98 -4.83
CA HIS A 54 15.53 -2.61 -3.52
C HIS A 54 14.66 -3.86 -3.62
N ILE A 55 14.89 -4.80 -2.70
CA ILE A 55 13.95 -5.87 -2.37
C ILE A 55 13.46 -5.68 -0.94
N ALA A 56 12.24 -6.15 -0.67
CA ALA A 56 11.67 -6.26 0.66
C ALA A 56 11.72 -7.72 1.12
N ILE A 57 12.10 -7.91 2.38
CA ILE A 57 12.19 -9.21 3.06
C ILE A 57 11.19 -9.17 4.22
N GLY A 58 10.37 -10.20 4.37
CA GLY A 58 9.36 -10.29 5.42
C GLY A 58 9.14 -11.72 5.91
N CYS A 59 10.21 -12.50 6.09
CA CYS A 59 10.16 -13.89 6.54
C CYS A 59 10.21 -13.96 8.08
N LEU A 60 9.08 -13.67 8.73
CA LEU A 60 8.97 -13.72 10.19
C LEU A 60 8.97 -15.16 10.70
N GLU A 61 8.30 -16.06 10.01
CA GLU A 61 8.15 -17.45 10.44
C GLU A 61 9.46 -18.24 10.22
N PRO A 62 9.93 -19.02 11.22
CA PRO A 62 11.22 -19.71 11.13
C PRO A 62 11.41 -20.60 9.91
N GLN A 63 10.37 -21.28 9.44
CA GLN A 63 10.44 -22.13 8.25
C GLN A 63 10.66 -21.31 6.96
N PHE A 64 10.07 -20.12 6.87
CA PHE A 64 10.23 -19.21 5.74
C PHE A 64 11.60 -18.54 5.77
N PHE A 65 12.07 -18.18 6.97
CA PHE A 65 13.42 -17.68 7.15
C PHE A 65 14.49 -18.73 6.85
N ALA A 66 14.26 -20.00 7.20
CA ALA A 66 15.16 -21.09 6.84
C ALA A 66 15.26 -21.27 5.32
N GLU A 67 14.13 -21.21 4.60
CA GLU A 67 14.12 -21.24 3.13
C GLU A 67 14.85 -20.03 2.53
N PHE A 68 14.63 -18.83 3.07
CA PHE A 68 15.38 -17.63 2.71
C PHE A 68 16.88 -17.80 2.92
N ALA A 69 17.31 -18.26 4.10
CA ALA A 69 18.72 -18.46 4.44
C ALA A 69 19.38 -19.55 3.59
N ARG A 70 18.61 -20.53 3.09
CA ARG A 70 19.08 -21.55 2.16
C ARG A 70 19.31 -20.98 0.76
N LEU A 71 18.37 -20.19 0.24
CA LEU A 71 18.42 -19.59 -1.10
C LEU A 71 19.37 -18.39 -1.19
N LEU A 72 19.52 -17.67 -0.08
CA LEU A 72 20.52 -16.65 0.16
C LEU A 72 21.56 -17.22 1.14
N PRO A 73 22.49 -18.11 0.75
CA PRO A 73 23.27 -18.91 1.70
C PRO A 73 23.92 -18.04 2.78
N LEU A 74 23.29 -18.05 3.95
CA LEU A 74 23.69 -17.40 5.19
C LEU A 74 24.34 -18.46 6.09
N ASP A 75 25.15 -18.01 7.04
CA ASP A 75 25.70 -18.88 8.09
C ASP A 75 24.54 -19.54 8.88
N GLU A 76 24.65 -20.84 9.15
CA GLU A 76 23.65 -21.63 9.89
C GLU A 76 23.32 -21.04 11.27
N ARG A 77 24.28 -20.34 11.90
CA ARG A 77 24.05 -19.62 13.15
C ARG A 77 22.96 -18.57 13.04
N PHE A 78 22.77 -17.97 11.86
CA PHE A 78 21.72 -16.99 11.64
C PHE A 78 20.36 -17.67 11.51
N ALA A 79 20.26 -18.76 10.73
CA ALA A 79 19.03 -19.52 10.56
C ALA A 79 18.49 -20.07 11.89
N SER A 80 19.37 -20.63 12.72
CA SER A 80 19.02 -21.14 14.05
C SER A 80 18.78 -20.03 15.09
N GLY A 81 19.38 -18.86 14.89
CA GLY A 81 19.33 -17.73 15.80
C GLY A 81 18.46 -16.56 15.34
N GLN A 82 17.43 -16.80 14.51
CA GLN A 82 16.59 -15.76 13.91
C GLN A 82 16.14 -14.68 14.93
N TYR A 83 15.61 -15.11 16.09
CA TYR A 83 15.09 -14.20 17.11
C TYR A 83 16.12 -13.81 18.19
N ASP A 84 17.38 -14.21 18.04
CA ASP A 84 18.47 -13.73 18.90
C ASP A 84 18.91 -12.33 18.44
N LYS A 85 18.49 -11.31 19.19
CA LYS A 85 18.82 -9.91 18.91
C LYS A 85 20.31 -9.62 18.93
N ALA A 86 21.13 -10.41 19.64
CA ALA A 86 22.58 -10.25 19.63
C ALA A 86 23.18 -10.59 18.25
N LEU A 87 22.52 -11.46 17.48
CA LEU A 87 22.92 -11.83 16.13
C LEU A 87 22.38 -10.87 15.06
N TRP A 88 21.45 -9.98 15.38
CA TRP A 88 20.82 -9.13 14.38
C TRP A 88 21.78 -8.18 13.66
N PRO A 89 22.71 -7.46 14.33
CA PRO A 89 23.67 -6.62 13.63
C PRO A 89 24.54 -7.39 12.61
N PRO A 90 25.21 -8.52 12.96
CA PRO A 90 25.99 -9.27 11.98
C PRO A 90 25.11 -9.97 10.92
N MET A 91 23.90 -10.42 11.26
CA MET A 91 22.95 -11.00 10.29
C MET A 91 22.53 -9.98 9.23
N ARG A 92 22.21 -8.75 9.65
CA ARG A 92 21.86 -7.64 8.75
C ARG A 92 22.97 -7.33 7.77
N ALA A 93 24.22 -7.27 8.25
CA ALA A 93 25.38 -7.05 7.39
C ALA A 93 25.51 -8.17 6.35
N ALA A 94 25.41 -9.43 6.77
CA ALA A 94 25.50 -10.58 5.87
C ALA A 94 24.39 -10.59 4.80
N ILE A 95 23.15 -10.28 5.18
CA ILE A 95 22.03 -10.14 4.23
C ILE A 95 22.33 -9.03 3.24
N ALA A 96 22.66 -7.84 3.72
CA ALA A 96 22.91 -6.68 2.85
C ALA A 96 24.07 -6.91 1.87
N ASP A 97 25.19 -7.47 2.35
CA ASP A 97 26.36 -7.76 1.52
C ASP A 97 26.06 -8.82 0.46
N ARG A 98 25.15 -9.74 0.73
CA ARG A 98 24.72 -10.72 -0.27
C ARG A 98 23.76 -10.11 -1.28
N ILE A 99 22.75 -9.37 -0.83
CA ILE A 99 21.75 -8.75 -1.71
C ILE A 99 22.38 -7.75 -2.69
N ARG A 100 23.42 -7.02 -2.26
CA ARG A 100 24.18 -6.10 -3.13
C ARG A 100 24.95 -6.77 -4.28
N GLN A 101 24.95 -8.10 -4.40
CA GLN A 101 25.72 -8.83 -5.43
C GLN A 101 24.95 -9.05 -6.74
N LYS A 102 23.63 -8.86 -6.76
CA LYS A 102 22.80 -9.05 -7.96
C LYS A 102 21.78 -7.92 -8.09
N PRO A 103 21.30 -7.64 -9.31
CA PRO A 103 20.23 -6.67 -9.53
C PRO A 103 18.90 -7.18 -8.96
N ARG A 104 17.96 -6.27 -8.69
CA ARG A 104 16.65 -6.60 -8.09
C ARG A 104 15.91 -7.72 -8.81
N ASP A 105 15.85 -7.66 -10.14
CA ASP A 105 15.02 -8.58 -10.93
C ASP A 105 15.62 -10.00 -11.00
N ASP A 106 16.91 -10.16 -10.72
CA ASP A 106 17.52 -11.48 -10.56
C ASP A 106 17.18 -12.09 -9.20
N TRP A 107 17.07 -11.28 -8.14
CA TRP A 107 16.55 -11.73 -6.84
C TRP A 107 15.07 -12.09 -6.93
N ASP A 108 14.26 -11.25 -7.58
CA ASP A 108 12.84 -11.54 -7.82
C ASP A 108 12.67 -12.90 -8.50
N ARG A 109 13.42 -13.16 -9.58
CA ARG A 109 13.38 -14.45 -10.28
C ARG A 109 13.82 -15.62 -9.40
N LEU A 110 14.78 -15.43 -8.50
CA LEU A 110 15.25 -16.47 -7.58
C LEU A 110 14.16 -16.83 -6.54
N PHE A 111 13.39 -15.85 -6.07
CA PHE A 111 12.44 -16.04 -4.97
C PHE A 111 10.97 -16.20 -5.39
N ALA A 112 10.60 -15.88 -6.64
CA ALA A 112 9.21 -15.77 -7.14
C ALA A 112 8.29 -17.00 -6.94
N GLN A 113 8.85 -18.17 -6.65
CA GLN A 113 8.09 -19.42 -6.43
C GLN A 113 8.55 -20.16 -5.17
N THR A 114 8.92 -19.40 -4.15
CA THR A 114 9.47 -19.91 -2.89
C THR A 114 8.71 -19.32 -1.72
N ASP A 115 8.77 -20.00 -0.57
CA ASP A 115 8.17 -19.52 0.67
C ASP A 115 9.10 -18.58 1.46
N ALA A 116 10.13 -18.00 0.83
CA ALA A 116 11.12 -17.14 1.48
C ALA A 116 10.63 -15.72 1.83
N CYS A 117 9.39 -15.36 1.48
CA CYS A 117 8.78 -14.05 1.73
C CYS A 117 9.64 -12.86 1.28
N VAL A 118 10.21 -12.93 0.08
CA VAL A 118 10.97 -11.85 -0.56
C VAL A 118 10.20 -11.32 -1.77
N ALA A 119 10.13 -10.00 -1.92
CA ALA A 119 9.50 -9.35 -3.07
C ALA A 119 10.33 -8.17 -3.58
N PRO A 120 10.29 -7.86 -4.89
CA PRO A 120 10.89 -6.66 -5.43
C PRO A 120 10.14 -5.42 -4.94
N VAL A 121 10.87 -4.36 -4.58
CA VAL A 121 10.25 -3.03 -4.39
C VAL A 121 10.02 -2.44 -5.78
N LEU A 122 8.76 -2.47 -6.21
CA LEU A 122 8.33 -1.94 -7.51
C LEU A 122 8.02 -0.44 -7.41
N SER A 123 8.39 0.30 -8.44
CA SER A 123 7.83 1.64 -8.66
C SER A 123 6.33 1.55 -8.99
N LEU A 124 5.60 2.66 -8.85
CA LEU A 124 4.19 2.71 -9.24
C LEU A 124 3.96 2.36 -10.72
N GLN A 125 4.91 2.70 -11.60
CA GLN A 125 4.85 2.35 -13.02
C GLN A 125 5.07 0.85 -13.25
N GLU A 126 6.01 0.22 -12.55
CA GLU A 126 6.22 -1.22 -12.65
C GLU A 126 5.05 -2.01 -12.03
N ALA A 127 4.57 -1.59 -10.86
CA ALA A 127 3.49 -2.24 -10.14
C ALA A 127 2.24 -2.40 -10.99
N LYS A 128 1.85 -1.35 -11.74
CA LYS A 128 0.73 -1.41 -12.69
C LYS A 128 0.86 -2.57 -13.69
N HIS A 129 2.07 -2.79 -14.21
CA HIS A 129 2.33 -3.79 -15.25
C HIS A 129 2.70 -5.17 -14.70
N HIS A 130 2.85 -5.32 -13.37
CA HIS A 130 3.15 -6.58 -12.73
C HIS A 130 2.12 -7.67 -13.14
N PRO A 131 2.55 -8.91 -13.46
CA PRO A 131 1.65 -9.95 -13.96
C PRO A 131 0.41 -10.18 -13.09
N HIS A 132 0.55 -10.13 -11.77
CA HIS A 132 -0.59 -10.25 -10.85
C HIS A 132 -1.59 -9.10 -10.99
N ASN A 133 -1.12 -7.86 -11.10
CA ASN A 133 -1.97 -6.67 -11.21
C ASN A 133 -2.67 -6.62 -12.57
N ARG A 134 -1.99 -7.05 -13.64
CA ARG A 134 -2.60 -7.23 -14.97
C ARG A 134 -3.65 -8.32 -14.99
N ALA A 135 -3.34 -9.52 -14.47
CA ALA A 135 -4.30 -10.62 -14.38
C ALA A 135 -5.54 -10.24 -13.57
N ARG A 136 -5.34 -9.34 -12.60
CA ARG A 136 -6.42 -8.80 -11.78
C ARG A 136 -7.06 -7.55 -12.36
N ASN A 137 -6.69 -6.99 -13.50
CA ASN A 137 -7.22 -5.68 -13.95
C ASN A 137 -7.19 -4.64 -12.79
N ALA A 138 -6.06 -4.52 -12.10
CA ALA A 138 -5.94 -3.70 -10.89
C ALA A 138 -6.02 -2.19 -11.17
N SER A 139 -5.83 -1.79 -12.43
CA SER A 139 -6.01 -0.42 -12.91
C SER A 139 -7.11 -0.38 -13.96
N VAL A 140 -7.81 0.75 -14.04
CA VAL A 140 -8.87 1.04 -15.01
C VAL A 140 -8.66 2.44 -15.59
N THR A 141 -9.03 2.60 -16.87
CA THR A 141 -9.05 3.90 -17.54
C THR A 141 -10.43 4.52 -17.42
N ALA A 142 -10.50 5.78 -17.00
CA ALA A 142 -11.72 6.58 -16.96
C ALA A 142 -11.40 8.00 -17.44
N GLY A 143 -11.96 8.38 -18.60
CA GLY A 143 -11.57 9.60 -19.29
C GLY A 143 -10.10 9.57 -19.72
N ALA A 144 -9.36 10.66 -19.45
CA ALA A 144 -7.94 10.77 -19.77
C ALA A 144 -7.00 10.12 -18.74
N PHE A 145 -7.53 9.64 -17.61
CA PHE A 145 -6.73 9.15 -16.49
C PHE A 145 -6.84 7.64 -16.33
N GLU A 146 -5.75 7.04 -15.88
CA GLU A 146 -5.72 5.69 -15.35
C GLU A 146 -5.59 5.74 -13.83
N ARG A 147 -6.33 4.89 -13.15
CA ARG A 147 -6.39 4.84 -11.68
C ARG A 147 -6.66 3.41 -11.19
N PRO A 148 -6.47 3.12 -9.90
CA PRO A 148 -6.83 1.83 -9.35
C PRO A 148 -8.30 1.48 -9.61
N ALA A 149 -8.56 0.21 -9.93
CA ALA A 149 -9.90 -0.33 -10.01
C ALA A 149 -10.59 -0.26 -8.63
N PRO A 150 -11.91 -0.03 -8.57
CA PRO A 150 -12.64 -0.06 -7.30
C PRO A 150 -12.42 -1.36 -6.52
N ALA A 151 -12.27 -1.22 -5.20
CA ALA A 151 -12.20 -2.33 -4.26
C ALA A 151 -13.24 -2.12 -3.14
N PRO A 152 -13.86 -3.19 -2.60
CA PRO A 152 -13.65 -4.60 -2.95
C PRO A 152 -14.33 -5.00 -4.28
N ARG A 153 -14.02 -6.22 -4.75
CA ARG A 153 -14.68 -6.82 -5.92
C ARG A 153 -15.86 -7.66 -5.49
N PHE A 154 -16.99 -7.45 -6.15
CA PHE A 154 -18.20 -8.24 -5.92
C PHE A 154 -18.34 -9.30 -7.00
N SER A 155 -18.81 -10.49 -6.62
CA SER A 155 -19.00 -11.61 -7.54
C SER A 155 -20.15 -11.37 -8.53
N SER A 156 -21.19 -10.65 -8.11
CA SER A 156 -22.41 -10.41 -8.89
C SER A 156 -22.56 -8.98 -9.39
N SER A 157 -22.02 -8.00 -8.67
CA SER A 157 -22.23 -6.57 -8.95
C SER A 157 -20.98 -5.95 -9.56
N GLN A 158 -21.14 -5.24 -10.67
CA GLN A 158 -20.04 -4.47 -11.23
C GLN A 158 -20.14 -3.02 -10.76
N PRO A 159 -19.12 -2.48 -10.06
CA PRO A 159 -19.12 -1.08 -9.68
C PRO A 159 -19.02 -0.22 -10.95
N THR A 160 -19.90 0.77 -11.06
CA THR A 160 -19.80 1.79 -12.12
C THR A 160 -18.58 2.67 -11.86
N LEU A 161 -17.72 2.82 -12.86
CA LEU A 161 -16.61 3.75 -12.78
C LEU A 161 -17.13 5.18 -12.79
N ALA A 162 -16.71 5.99 -11.81
CA ALA A 162 -17.06 7.40 -11.77
C ALA A 162 -16.52 8.12 -13.02
N THR A 163 -17.37 8.78 -13.79
CA THR A 163 -16.94 9.61 -14.92
C THR A 163 -16.61 11.01 -14.43
N MET A 164 -15.87 11.78 -15.24
CA MET A 164 -15.81 13.23 -15.03
C MET A 164 -17.23 13.78 -15.20
N PRO A 165 -17.68 14.72 -14.36
CA PRO A 165 -18.94 15.43 -14.61
C PRO A 165 -18.86 16.14 -15.96
N GLY A 166 -19.94 16.09 -16.74
CA GLY A 166 -20.06 16.87 -17.96
C GLY A 166 -20.27 18.36 -17.65
N ASP A 167 -20.10 19.23 -18.65
CA ASP A 167 -20.31 20.68 -18.47
C ASP A 167 -21.72 20.98 -17.92
N GLU A 168 -22.73 20.23 -18.36
CA GLU A 168 -24.11 20.36 -17.86
C GLU A 168 -24.28 19.92 -16.39
N ASP A 169 -23.49 18.96 -15.90
CA ASP A 169 -23.53 18.49 -14.50
C ASP A 169 -22.95 19.53 -13.53
N LEU A 170 -22.15 20.47 -14.06
CA LEU A 170 -21.53 21.55 -13.29
C LEU A 170 -22.45 22.77 -13.16
N LEU A 171 -23.49 22.85 -13.99
CA LEU A 171 -24.44 23.97 -13.96
C LEU A 171 -25.39 23.84 -12.76
N PRO A 172 -25.40 24.82 -11.85
CA PRO A 172 -26.32 24.81 -10.71
C PRO A 172 -27.79 24.75 -11.13
N SER A 173 -28.15 25.34 -12.28
CA SER A 173 -29.50 25.27 -12.87
C SER A 173 -29.94 23.85 -13.20
N THR A 174 -29.06 23.03 -13.80
CA THR A 174 -29.31 21.61 -14.09
C THR A 174 -29.62 20.83 -12.82
N MET A 175 -28.85 21.08 -11.75
CA MET A 175 -29.07 20.42 -10.45
C MET A 175 -30.40 20.85 -9.82
N LEU A 176 -30.71 22.15 -9.80
CA LEU A 176 -31.98 22.65 -9.25
C LEU A 176 -33.20 22.10 -9.99
N ALA A 177 -33.13 22.03 -11.33
CA ALA A 177 -34.19 21.43 -12.13
C ALA A 177 -34.42 19.95 -11.76
N ARG A 178 -33.36 19.18 -11.46
CA ARG A 178 -33.49 17.78 -10.99
C ARG A 178 -34.18 17.65 -9.64
N PHE A 179 -34.10 18.67 -8.80
CA PHE A 179 -34.85 18.74 -7.54
C PHE A 179 -36.27 19.32 -7.69
N GLY A 180 -36.70 19.64 -8.92
CA GLY A 180 -38.06 20.07 -9.23
C GLY A 180 -38.30 21.57 -9.25
N PHE A 181 -37.25 22.40 -9.20
CA PHE A 181 -37.39 23.85 -9.33
C PHE A 181 -37.82 24.24 -10.75
N ALA A 182 -38.77 25.17 -10.85
CA ALA A 182 -39.20 25.72 -12.13
C ALA A 182 -38.14 26.67 -12.69
N LYS A 183 -38.06 26.75 -14.03
CA LYS A 183 -37.11 27.64 -14.71
C LYS A 183 -37.18 29.09 -14.22
N ALA A 184 -38.38 29.61 -13.98
CA ALA A 184 -38.56 30.98 -13.48
C ALA A 184 -37.92 31.20 -12.09
N GLU A 185 -38.02 30.21 -11.20
CA GLU A 185 -37.41 30.27 -9.86
C GLU A 185 -35.88 30.26 -9.97
N ILE A 186 -35.33 29.46 -10.90
CA ILE A 186 -33.89 29.41 -11.18
C ILE A 186 -33.41 30.75 -11.75
N ASP A 187 -34.11 31.31 -12.74
CA ASP A 187 -33.77 32.59 -13.37
C ASP A 187 -33.75 33.74 -12.34
N ASP A 188 -34.66 33.71 -11.37
CA ASP A 188 -34.71 34.73 -10.31
C ASP A 188 -33.56 34.59 -9.30
N LEU A 189 -33.12 33.36 -8.99
CA LEU A 189 -31.91 33.11 -8.19
C LEU A 189 -30.63 33.57 -8.89
N VAL A 190 -30.56 33.42 -10.22
CA VAL A 190 -29.47 33.95 -11.04
C VAL A 190 -29.48 35.49 -11.01
N LYS A 191 -30.63 36.11 -11.25
CA LYS A 191 -30.76 37.58 -11.20
C LYS A 191 -30.45 38.16 -9.83
N SER A 192 -30.76 37.44 -8.75
CA SER A 192 -30.44 37.89 -7.38
C SER A 192 -28.96 37.74 -7.03
N GLY A 193 -28.15 37.10 -7.88
CA GLY A 193 -26.72 36.87 -7.64
C GLY A 193 -26.41 35.79 -6.60
N LEU A 194 -27.43 35.02 -6.16
CA LEU A 194 -27.24 33.87 -5.28
C LEU A 194 -26.68 32.65 -6.04
N LEU A 195 -26.87 32.64 -7.36
CA LEU A 195 -26.44 31.60 -8.27
C LEU A 195 -25.69 32.22 -9.46
N THR A 196 -24.59 31.62 -9.88
CA THR A 196 -23.95 31.89 -11.17
C THR A 196 -24.19 30.71 -12.10
N ASP A 197 -24.64 30.98 -13.33
CA ASP A 197 -25.03 29.95 -14.32
C ASP A 197 -24.22 30.10 -15.61
N ASN A 198 -22.89 30.21 -15.44
CA ASN A 198 -21.90 30.40 -16.50
C ASN A 198 -20.89 29.26 -16.50
#